data_AF-A0A1Y1QB58-F1
#
_entry.id   AF-A0A1Y1QB58-F1
#
_cell.length_a   1.000
_cell.length_b   1.000
_cell.length_c   1.000
_cell.angle_alpha   90.00
_cell.angle_beta   90.00
_cell.angle_gamma   90.00
#
_symmetry.space_group_name_H-M   'P 1'
#
loop_
_entity.id
_entity.type
_entity.pdbx_description
1 polymer ?
#
loop_
_entity_poly.entity_id
_entity_poly.type
_entity_poly.pdbx_seq_one_letter_code
_entity_poly.pdbx_strand_id
1 'polypeptide(L)'
;MIYAAMIQSQLGKDAPYSWYLFDCAKRHSRYDGDSFREQARATEAYLDACTVAAAHGEDLMAWFDRDDWGSLFVLLVVAMRRDDQALLAQAFGQIRADSPTDVEEIKDAFLWQPYPRFDHYWAALFQQDNDVAKQAAMAISRSQGQALPARLMEAVEQMTHPGLLGEYCQRLGERRRSDKLPYVQSLYQHPDTGLRFAAAKAGKRLGDPQVNPLLQQHLLSETAYTLEALELFFINAPVDRLHHWLRNLRDREKAGVSPRVRCYAIAVAGLAEWVDELFPLMVEPEYARVAGEAFTLLTGIGIEEDGLDAKVSGCQDCQQPQGDSAAGAAEPADDLTLSERRQTDPFISDWEDDLPYPCPDATQQWWERHKGNFSAGQRYLAGKTLTVENLQQVYQTGNQRQRYLAALYLSINHQKSWRDPRWPPFWI
;
A
#
# COMPACT_ATOMS: atom_id res chain seq x y z
N MET A 1 -1.92 35.94 -17.52
CA MET A 1 -2.42 34.56 -17.47
C MET A 1 -1.67 33.74 -18.49
N ILE A 2 -1.00 32.67 -18.07
CA ILE A 2 -0.24 31.79 -18.98
C ILE A 2 -1.11 30.72 -19.63
N TYR A 3 -2.17 30.29 -18.96
CA TYR A 3 -3.15 29.34 -19.48
C TYR A 3 -4.53 29.99 -19.57
N ALA A 4 -5.37 29.49 -20.50
CA ALA A 4 -6.78 29.88 -20.58
C ALA A 4 -7.55 29.38 -19.34
N ALA A 5 -8.59 30.10 -18.92
CA ALA A 5 -9.37 29.75 -17.71
C ALA A 5 -9.90 28.30 -17.72
N MET A 6 -10.28 27.78 -18.89
CA MET A 6 -10.71 26.39 -19.04
C MET A 6 -9.58 25.39 -18.76
N ILE A 7 -8.35 25.70 -19.17
CA ILE A 7 -7.17 24.89 -18.89
C ILE A 7 -6.83 24.96 -17.41
N GLN A 8 -6.89 26.16 -16.80
CA GLN A 8 -6.66 26.33 -15.36
C GLN A 8 -7.65 25.50 -14.53
N SER A 9 -8.94 25.57 -14.88
CA SER A 9 -9.98 24.77 -14.21
C SER A 9 -9.77 23.26 -14.37
N GLN A 10 -9.23 22.82 -15.50
CA GLN A 10 -8.95 21.40 -15.73
C GLN A 10 -7.71 20.95 -14.95
N LEU A 11 -6.62 21.73 -14.99
CA LEU A 11 -5.41 21.48 -14.18
C LEU A 11 -5.70 21.48 -12.68
N GLY A 12 -6.63 22.33 -12.22
CA GLY A 12 -7.11 22.37 -10.85
C GLY A 12 -7.72 21.05 -10.35
N LYS A 13 -8.19 20.19 -11.26
CA LYS A 13 -8.75 18.86 -10.94
C LYS A 13 -7.77 17.73 -11.25
N ASP A 14 -7.14 17.79 -12.41
CA ASP A 14 -6.30 16.68 -12.90
C ASP A 14 -4.98 16.55 -12.14
N ALA A 15 -4.39 17.67 -11.69
CA ALA A 15 -3.13 17.60 -10.96
C ALA A 15 -3.28 16.94 -9.57
N PRO A 16 -4.24 17.34 -8.71
CA PRO A 16 -4.54 16.62 -7.47
C PRO A 16 -4.97 15.16 -7.71
N TYR A 17 -5.83 14.93 -8.70
CA TYR A 17 -6.28 13.57 -9.03
C TYR A 17 -5.14 12.66 -9.51
N SER A 18 -4.15 13.19 -10.24
CA SER A 18 -2.97 12.42 -10.63
C SER A 18 -2.14 11.97 -9.43
N TRP A 19 -2.05 12.78 -8.36
CA TRP A 19 -1.46 12.34 -7.10
C TRP A 19 -2.28 11.23 -6.45
N TYR A 20 -3.61 11.34 -6.42
CA TYR A 20 -4.47 10.28 -5.88
C TYR A 20 -4.24 8.95 -6.61
N LEU A 21 -4.19 8.96 -7.95
CA LEU A 21 -3.87 7.77 -8.73
C LEU A 21 -2.48 7.21 -8.42
N PHE A 22 -1.48 8.09 -8.23
CA PHE A 22 -0.16 7.69 -7.75
C PHE A 22 -0.21 7.05 -6.35
N ASP A 23 -1.01 7.61 -5.43
CA ASP A 23 -1.18 7.08 -4.07
C ASP A 23 -1.79 5.67 -4.07
N CYS A 24 -2.86 5.47 -4.83
CA CYS A 24 -3.48 4.15 -5.04
C CYS A 24 -2.49 3.15 -5.68
N ALA A 25 -1.73 3.58 -6.69
CA ALA A 25 -0.77 2.74 -7.39
C ALA A 25 0.33 2.18 -6.47
N LYS A 26 0.62 2.81 -5.32
CA LYS A 26 1.58 2.27 -4.33
C LYS A 26 1.18 0.90 -3.77
N ARG A 27 -0.11 0.55 -3.75
CA ARG A 27 -0.62 -0.66 -3.06
C ARG A 27 -1.35 -1.63 -4.00
N HIS A 28 -1.59 -1.21 -5.23
CA HIS A 28 -2.39 -1.93 -6.20
C HIS A 28 -1.55 -2.96 -6.97
N SER A 29 -2.00 -4.21 -6.98
CA SER A 29 -1.35 -5.35 -7.67
C SER A 29 -1.36 -5.29 -9.20
N ARG A 30 -2.08 -4.35 -9.82
CA ARG A 30 -2.04 -4.13 -11.27
C ARG A 30 -0.80 -3.35 -11.71
N TYR A 31 -0.21 -2.59 -10.80
CA TYR A 31 0.99 -1.84 -11.09
C TYR A 31 2.22 -2.70 -10.81
N ASP A 32 3.03 -2.93 -11.84
CA ASP A 32 4.39 -3.39 -11.67
C ASP A 32 5.34 -2.20 -11.43
N GLY A 33 6.65 -2.49 -11.40
CA GLY A 33 7.65 -1.45 -11.23
C GLY A 33 7.66 -0.40 -12.35
N ASP A 34 7.36 -0.79 -13.58
CA ASP A 34 7.39 0.08 -14.77
C ASP A 34 6.12 0.93 -14.87
N SER A 35 4.94 0.31 -14.78
CA SER A 35 3.66 1.02 -14.77
C SER A 35 3.55 2.00 -13.60
N PHE A 36 4.12 1.67 -12.43
CA PHE A 36 4.19 2.63 -11.32
C PHE A 36 5.10 3.83 -11.62
N ARG A 37 6.22 3.62 -12.33
CA ARG A 37 7.09 4.73 -12.77
C ARG A 37 6.38 5.59 -13.82
N GLU A 38 5.59 4.99 -14.70
CA GLU A 38 4.78 5.72 -15.67
C GLU A 38 3.74 6.59 -14.97
N GLN A 39 3.03 6.07 -13.96
CA GLN A 39 2.12 6.86 -13.14
C GLN A 39 2.81 8.04 -12.46
N ALA A 40 4.03 7.83 -11.93
CA ALA A 40 4.82 8.91 -11.34
C ALA A 40 5.20 10.00 -12.38
N ARG A 41 5.57 9.60 -13.61
CA ARG A 41 5.86 10.54 -14.72
C ARG A 41 4.62 11.34 -15.16
N ALA A 42 3.44 10.71 -15.17
CA ALA A 42 2.19 11.41 -15.41
C ALA A 42 1.95 12.51 -14.37
N THR A 43 2.11 12.19 -13.08
CA THR A 43 2.01 13.18 -11.99
C THR A 43 3.04 14.31 -12.15
N GLU A 44 4.28 13.98 -12.55
CA GLU A 44 5.33 14.98 -12.80
C GLU A 44 4.95 15.99 -13.89
N ALA A 45 4.33 15.55 -14.97
CA ALA A 45 3.92 16.44 -16.05
C ALA A 45 2.91 17.51 -15.58
N TYR A 46 1.99 17.13 -14.69
CA TYR A 46 1.06 18.09 -14.06
C TYR A 46 1.78 19.04 -13.09
N LEU A 47 2.72 18.53 -12.29
CA LEU A 47 3.53 19.34 -11.38
C LEU A 47 4.37 20.39 -12.14
N ASP A 48 4.91 20.04 -13.31
CA ASP A 48 5.62 20.97 -14.18
C ASP A 48 4.69 22.05 -14.73
N ALA A 49 3.48 21.69 -15.18
CA ALA A 49 2.49 22.65 -15.64
C ALA A 49 2.10 23.67 -14.55
N CYS A 50 1.88 23.19 -13.31
CA CYS A 50 1.62 24.04 -12.14
C CYS A 50 2.83 24.89 -11.74
N THR A 51 4.05 24.35 -11.84
CA THR A 51 5.29 25.11 -11.58
C THR A 51 5.46 26.27 -12.56
N VAL A 52 5.17 26.04 -13.85
CA VAL A 52 5.18 27.07 -14.90
C VAL A 52 4.11 28.13 -14.66
N ALA A 53 2.91 27.73 -14.22
CA ALA A 53 1.83 28.64 -13.86
C ALA A 53 2.23 29.59 -12.71
N ALA A 54 2.70 29.03 -11.61
CA ALA A 54 3.16 29.81 -10.47
C ALA A 54 4.33 30.75 -10.85
N ALA A 55 5.20 30.34 -11.78
CA ALA A 55 6.27 31.20 -12.31
C ALA A 55 5.77 32.44 -13.03
N HIS A 56 4.56 32.41 -13.57
CA HIS A 56 3.91 33.53 -14.26
C HIS A 56 2.92 34.29 -13.37
N GLY A 57 2.97 34.07 -12.06
CA GLY A 57 2.17 34.80 -11.07
C GLY A 57 0.72 34.33 -10.96
N GLU A 58 0.40 33.13 -11.43
CA GLU A 58 -0.91 32.51 -11.18
C GLU A 58 -1.03 32.12 -9.69
N ASP A 59 -2.22 32.32 -9.12
CA ASP A 59 -2.55 31.91 -7.76
C ASP A 59 -3.05 30.46 -7.74
N LEU A 60 -2.12 29.52 -7.48
CA LEU A 60 -2.46 28.10 -7.40
C LEU A 60 -3.43 27.77 -6.27
N MET A 61 -3.47 28.56 -5.20
CA MET A 61 -4.42 28.32 -4.10
C MET A 61 -5.86 28.52 -4.56
N ALA A 62 -6.07 29.38 -5.56
CA ALA A 62 -7.38 29.60 -6.16
C ALA A 62 -7.77 28.52 -7.20
N TRP A 63 -6.82 27.68 -7.62
CA TRP A 63 -7.08 26.62 -8.60
C TRP A 63 -7.58 25.34 -7.96
N PHE A 64 -7.12 25.05 -6.75
CA PHE A 64 -7.34 23.77 -6.09
C PHE A 64 -8.42 23.86 -5.03
N ASP A 65 -9.30 22.86 -5.01
CA ASP A 65 -10.17 22.65 -3.85
C ASP A 65 -9.31 22.07 -2.71
N ARG A 66 -9.35 22.70 -1.55
CA ARG A 66 -8.60 22.25 -0.37
C ARG A 66 -9.13 20.91 0.17
N ASP A 67 -10.38 20.59 -0.13
CA ASP A 67 -11.04 19.38 0.35
C ASP A 67 -10.80 18.20 -0.61
N ASP A 68 -10.29 18.46 -1.83
CA ASP A 68 -9.85 17.46 -2.79
C ASP A 68 -8.51 16.82 -2.39
N TRP A 69 -8.36 15.55 -2.76
CA TRP A 69 -7.13 14.76 -2.58
C TRP A 69 -6.02 15.27 -3.49
N GLY A 70 -4.83 15.49 -2.94
CA GLY A 70 -3.61 15.83 -3.68
C GLY A 70 -3.34 17.32 -3.83
N SER A 71 -4.25 18.19 -3.39
CA SER A 71 -4.08 19.64 -3.47
C SER A 71 -2.89 20.12 -2.63
N LEU A 72 -2.77 19.62 -1.39
CA LEU A 72 -1.65 19.97 -0.52
C LEU A 72 -0.33 19.42 -1.08
N PHE A 73 -0.35 18.22 -1.67
CA PHE A 73 0.81 17.66 -2.37
C PHE A 73 1.33 18.59 -3.48
N VAL A 74 0.45 19.01 -4.40
CA VAL A 74 0.84 19.88 -5.53
C VAL A 74 1.38 21.22 -5.03
N LEU A 75 0.69 21.85 -4.08
CA LEU A 75 1.10 23.13 -3.49
C LEU A 75 2.49 23.04 -2.84
N LEU A 76 2.75 22.00 -2.06
CA LEU A 76 4.05 21.80 -1.40
C LEU A 76 5.16 21.53 -2.42
N VAL A 77 4.92 20.71 -3.43
CA VAL A 77 5.91 20.44 -4.48
C VAL A 77 6.27 21.72 -5.23
N VAL A 78 5.27 22.50 -5.66
CA VAL A 78 5.51 23.75 -6.39
C VAL A 78 6.21 24.78 -5.49
N ALA A 79 5.79 24.92 -4.23
CA ALA A 79 6.43 25.82 -3.27
C ALA A 79 7.91 25.48 -3.08
N MET A 80 8.24 24.20 -2.89
CA MET A 80 9.63 23.75 -2.71
C MET A 80 10.47 23.90 -4.00
N ARG A 81 9.92 23.60 -5.17
CA ARG A 81 10.63 23.78 -6.47
C ARG A 81 11.00 25.23 -6.73
N ARG A 82 10.13 26.15 -6.32
CA ARG A 82 10.27 27.59 -6.54
C ARG A 82 10.95 28.32 -5.39
N ASP A 83 11.24 27.62 -4.29
CA ASP A 83 11.63 28.22 -3.01
C ASP A 83 10.68 29.35 -2.57
N ASP A 84 9.38 29.15 -2.81
CA ASP A 84 8.33 30.12 -2.51
C ASP A 84 7.87 29.95 -1.05
N GLN A 85 8.49 30.73 -0.17
CA GLN A 85 8.21 30.71 1.27
C GLN A 85 6.77 31.15 1.60
N ALA A 86 6.16 32.00 0.77
CA ALA A 86 4.80 32.48 1.00
C ALA A 86 3.78 31.38 0.68
N LEU A 87 3.97 30.68 -0.44
CA LEU A 87 3.13 29.53 -0.81
C LEU A 87 3.31 28.38 0.18
N LEU A 88 4.54 28.11 0.62
CA LEU A 88 4.84 27.09 1.62
C LEU A 88 4.11 27.36 2.95
N ALA A 89 4.19 28.60 3.46
CA ALA A 89 3.52 28.99 4.69
C ALA A 89 1.99 28.88 4.58
N GLN A 90 1.43 29.24 3.42
CA GLN A 90 0.00 29.06 3.13
C GLN A 90 -0.40 27.58 3.11
N ALA A 91 0.37 26.73 2.44
CA ALA A 91 0.14 25.29 2.38
C ALA A 91 0.21 24.66 3.78
N PHE A 92 1.19 25.02 4.61
CA PHE A 92 1.27 24.57 6.02
C PHE A 92 0.06 25.04 6.84
N GLY A 93 -0.45 26.25 6.59
CA GLY A 93 -1.66 26.75 7.22
C GLY A 93 -2.93 25.98 6.86
N GLN A 94 -2.90 25.13 5.83
CA GLN A 94 -4.03 24.29 5.40
C GLN A 94 -3.99 22.87 5.94
N ILE A 95 -2.93 22.48 6.67
CA ILE A 95 -2.83 21.13 7.24
C ILE A 95 -3.96 20.90 8.24
N ARG A 96 -4.79 19.90 7.97
CA ARG A 96 -5.94 19.52 8.80
C ARG A 96 -5.44 18.77 10.03
N ALA A 97 -6.09 18.99 11.18
CA ALA A 97 -5.64 18.45 12.47
C ALA A 97 -5.72 16.91 12.56
N ASP A 98 -6.61 16.27 11.80
CA ASP A 98 -6.91 14.83 11.88
C ASP A 98 -7.02 14.20 10.46
N SER A 99 -6.07 14.49 9.57
CA SER A 99 -6.09 13.99 8.19
C SER A 99 -4.94 13.03 7.90
N PRO A 100 -5.20 11.71 7.83
CA PRO A 100 -4.22 10.74 7.34
C PRO A 100 -3.79 11.01 5.89
N THR A 101 -4.70 11.56 5.07
CA THR A 101 -4.41 11.94 3.68
C THR A 101 -3.36 13.05 3.64
N ASP A 102 -3.45 14.06 4.51
CA ASP A 102 -2.46 15.14 4.57
C ASP A 102 -1.07 14.61 4.95
N VAL A 103 -1.00 13.60 5.82
CA VAL A 103 0.27 12.92 6.14
C VAL A 103 0.90 12.33 4.89
N GLU A 104 0.12 11.64 4.06
CA GLU A 104 0.59 11.03 2.82
C GLU A 104 0.95 12.08 1.76
N GLU A 105 0.13 13.12 1.58
CA GLU A 105 0.39 14.23 0.65
C GLU A 105 1.69 14.97 1.00
N ILE A 106 1.87 15.34 2.27
CA ILE A 106 3.09 16.00 2.74
C ILE A 106 4.29 15.08 2.57
N LYS A 107 4.17 13.81 3.00
CA LYS A 107 5.26 12.83 2.86
C LYS A 107 5.67 12.68 1.40
N ASP A 108 4.72 12.44 0.51
CA ASP A 108 5.02 12.26 -0.90
C ASP A 108 5.58 13.54 -1.52
N ALA A 109 5.10 14.73 -1.16
CA ALA A 109 5.62 16.00 -1.69
C ALA A 109 7.10 16.21 -1.33
N PHE A 110 7.46 15.90 -0.08
CA PHE A 110 8.85 15.97 0.39
C PHE A 110 9.72 14.89 -0.22
N LEU A 111 9.18 13.67 -0.35
CA LEU A 111 9.85 12.60 -1.06
C LEU A 111 9.91 12.88 -2.56
N TRP A 112 9.16 13.83 -3.13
CA TRP A 112 9.22 14.25 -4.54
C TRP A 112 10.36 15.23 -4.87
N GLN A 113 11.06 15.75 -3.86
CA GLN A 113 12.20 16.64 -4.07
C GLN A 113 13.54 15.90 -4.05
N PRO A 114 14.46 16.14 -5.00
CA PRO A 114 15.78 15.52 -4.96
C PRO A 114 16.57 15.92 -3.70
N TYR A 115 17.14 14.92 -3.01
CA TYR A 115 18.05 15.10 -1.88
C TYR A 115 19.27 15.96 -2.33
N PRO A 116 19.66 17.06 -1.63
CA PRO A 116 19.53 17.31 -0.19
C PRO A 116 18.72 18.56 0.23
N ARG A 117 17.84 19.13 -0.62
CA ARG A 117 17.25 20.47 -0.38
C ARG A 117 16.08 20.56 0.61
N PHE A 118 16.00 19.72 1.64
CA PHE A 118 14.78 19.65 2.49
C PHE A 118 14.99 19.86 3.99
N ASP A 119 16.22 19.99 4.51
CA ASP A 119 16.45 20.09 5.96
C ASP A 119 15.72 21.29 6.60
N HIS A 120 15.68 22.44 5.92
CA HIS A 120 14.97 23.62 6.43
C HIS A 120 13.46 23.48 6.32
N TYR A 121 12.93 22.94 5.21
CA TYR A 121 11.49 22.67 5.06
C TYR A 121 11.02 21.64 6.08
N TRP A 122 11.81 20.61 6.35
CA TRP A 122 11.53 19.58 7.34
C TRP A 122 11.49 20.16 8.75
N ALA A 123 12.47 21.00 9.10
CA ALA A 123 12.51 21.67 10.39
C ALA A 123 11.32 22.62 10.57
N ALA A 124 10.93 23.35 9.52
CA ALA A 124 9.77 24.22 9.53
C ALA A 124 8.46 23.43 9.70
N LEU A 125 8.34 22.27 9.05
CA LEU A 125 7.20 21.37 9.19
C LEU A 125 7.10 20.78 10.61
N PHE A 126 8.22 20.32 11.18
CA PHE A 126 8.24 19.75 12.53
C PHE A 126 7.96 20.79 13.63
N GLN A 127 8.25 22.07 13.37
CA GLN A 127 7.96 23.19 14.27
C GLN A 127 6.51 23.67 14.23
N GLN A 128 5.70 23.21 13.27
CA GLN A 128 4.28 23.54 13.24
C GLN A 128 3.60 23.04 14.52
N ASP A 129 2.69 23.85 15.06
CA ASP A 129 1.83 23.42 16.15
C ASP A 129 0.64 22.59 15.62
N ASN A 130 0.97 21.49 14.95
CA ASN A 130 0.04 20.60 14.29
C ASN A 130 0.60 19.17 14.34
N ASP A 131 -0.21 18.23 14.83
CA ASP A 131 0.25 16.86 15.04
C ASP A 131 0.39 16.05 13.75
N VAL A 132 -0.44 16.33 12.74
CA VAL A 132 -0.31 15.79 11.38
C VAL A 132 0.99 16.25 10.73
N ALA A 133 1.35 17.52 10.89
CA ALA A 133 2.63 18.06 10.41
C ALA A 133 3.83 17.36 11.06
N LYS A 134 3.82 17.19 12.40
CA LYS A 134 4.87 16.47 13.13
C LYS A 134 4.93 14.99 12.72
N GLN A 135 3.78 14.34 12.55
CA GLN A 135 3.70 12.96 12.07
C GLN A 135 4.30 12.82 10.66
N ALA A 136 3.92 13.70 9.73
CA ALA A 136 4.44 13.72 8.37
C ALA A 136 5.96 13.94 8.36
N ALA A 137 6.46 14.90 9.15
CA ALA A 137 7.90 15.11 9.32
C ALA A 137 8.61 13.84 9.81
N MET A 138 8.05 13.12 10.78
CA MET A 138 8.62 11.84 11.21
C MET A 138 8.60 10.76 10.11
N ALA A 139 7.50 10.66 9.36
CA ALA A 139 7.36 9.74 8.23
C ALA A 139 8.38 10.03 7.11
N ILE A 140 8.64 11.30 6.81
CA ILE A 140 9.66 11.76 5.86
C ILE A 140 11.06 11.33 6.36
N SER A 141 11.38 11.62 7.62
CA SER A 141 12.69 11.28 8.20
C SER A 141 12.92 9.76 8.19
N ARG A 142 11.88 8.97 8.49
CA ARG A 142 11.91 7.50 8.39
C ARG A 142 12.26 7.06 6.98
N SER A 143 11.54 7.56 5.98
CA SER A 143 11.65 7.16 4.57
C SER A 143 13.00 7.54 3.95
N GLN A 144 13.51 8.75 4.23
CA GLN A 144 14.77 9.26 3.67
C GLN A 144 16.03 8.68 4.31
N GLY A 145 15.90 7.91 5.39
CA GLY A 145 17.08 7.38 6.04
C GLY A 145 17.90 8.43 6.83
N GLN A 146 17.41 9.67 6.97
CA GLN A 146 18.09 10.77 7.69
C GLN A 146 18.33 10.41 9.16
N ALA A 147 19.47 10.80 9.75
CA ALA A 147 19.72 10.64 11.18
C ALA A 147 19.01 11.74 11.99
N LEU A 148 18.33 11.37 13.09
CA LEU A 148 17.72 12.34 14.00
C LEU A 148 18.66 12.58 15.19
N PRO A 149 18.87 13.84 15.63
CA PRO A 149 19.62 14.14 16.84
C PRO A 149 19.04 13.46 18.08
N ALA A 150 19.89 13.02 19.02
CA ALA A 150 19.46 12.32 20.25
C ALA A 150 18.40 13.10 21.04
N ARG A 151 18.62 14.41 21.24
CA ARG A 151 17.66 15.31 21.91
C ARG A 151 16.26 15.30 21.29
N LEU A 152 16.17 15.16 19.97
CA LEU A 152 14.90 15.16 19.26
C LEU A 152 14.20 13.81 19.43
N MET A 153 14.95 12.71 19.39
CA MET A 153 14.41 11.38 19.68
C MET A 153 13.86 11.31 21.11
N GLU A 154 14.59 11.84 22.09
CA GLU A 154 14.13 11.94 23.48
C GLU A 154 12.87 12.82 23.61
N ALA A 155 12.83 13.95 22.90
CA ALA A 155 11.64 14.81 22.89
C ALA A 155 10.41 14.11 22.31
N VAL A 156 10.56 13.37 21.20
CA VAL A 156 9.47 12.61 20.57
C VAL A 156 8.96 11.52 21.51
N GLU A 157 9.84 10.86 22.28
CA GLU A 157 9.44 9.85 23.27
C GLU A 157 8.55 10.41 24.39
N GLN A 158 8.55 11.73 24.61
CA GLN A 158 7.69 12.41 25.59
C GLN A 158 6.39 12.97 24.97
N MET A 159 6.22 12.89 23.66
CA MET A 159 4.99 13.33 22.98
C MET A 159 3.89 12.26 23.13
N THR A 160 2.64 12.66 22.89
CA THR A 160 1.46 11.80 23.12
C THR A 160 0.68 11.46 21.87
N HIS A 161 0.92 12.14 20.74
CA HIS A 161 0.14 11.93 19.52
C HIS A 161 0.40 10.52 18.93
N PRO A 162 -0.60 9.63 18.85
CA PRO A 162 -0.38 8.23 18.48
C PRO A 162 0.22 8.02 17.09
N GLY A 163 -0.20 8.80 16.10
CA GLY A 163 0.32 8.70 14.73
C GLY A 163 1.81 9.05 14.64
N LEU A 164 2.25 10.07 15.37
CA LEU A 164 3.66 10.46 15.45
C LEU A 164 4.51 9.37 16.11
N LEU A 165 4.05 8.87 17.27
CA LEU A 165 4.73 7.79 17.98
C LEU A 165 4.77 6.51 17.14
N GLY A 166 3.74 6.25 16.34
CA GLY A 166 3.68 5.14 15.40
C GLY A 166 4.77 5.21 14.33
N GLU A 167 4.95 6.38 13.70
CA GLU A 167 6.02 6.62 12.73
C GLU A 167 7.40 6.50 13.36
N TYR A 168 7.59 7.06 14.56
CA TYR A 168 8.82 6.93 15.32
C TYR A 168 9.13 5.45 15.65
N CYS A 169 8.12 4.70 16.09
CA CYS A 169 8.28 3.29 16.42
C CYS A 169 8.64 2.46 15.19
N GLN A 170 7.96 2.66 14.06
CA GLN A 170 8.31 1.98 12.80
C GLN A 170 9.74 2.28 12.38
N ARG A 171 10.20 3.53 12.54
CA ARG A 171 11.58 3.93 12.27
C ARG A 171 12.58 3.18 13.15
N LEU A 172 12.31 3.02 14.44
CA LEU A 172 13.18 2.24 15.33
C LEU A 172 13.33 0.79 14.85
N GLY A 173 12.23 0.17 14.44
CA GLY A 173 12.23 -1.18 13.86
C GLY A 173 13.02 -1.28 12.55
N GLU A 174 12.80 -0.35 11.62
CA GLU A 174 13.49 -0.32 10.31
C GLU A 174 14.99 -0.08 10.44
N ARG A 175 15.42 0.67 11.47
CA ARG A 175 16.82 0.91 11.80
C ARG A 175 17.42 -0.13 12.74
N ARG A 176 16.66 -1.16 13.12
CA ARG A 176 17.11 -2.23 14.03
C ARG A 176 17.68 -1.70 15.35
N ARG A 177 17.05 -0.67 15.93
CA ARG A 177 17.44 -0.08 17.21
C ARG A 177 17.06 -0.98 18.38
N SER A 178 17.81 -2.07 18.56
CA SER A 178 17.59 -3.04 19.65
C SER A 178 17.68 -2.41 21.04
N ASP A 179 18.47 -1.35 21.19
CA ASP A 179 18.57 -0.54 22.42
C ASP A 179 17.25 0.14 22.80
N LYS A 180 16.35 0.34 21.84
CA LYS A 180 15.01 0.93 22.04
C LYS A 180 13.89 -0.11 22.13
N LEU A 181 14.22 -1.40 22.17
CA LEU A 181 13.20 -2.45 22.34
C LEU A 181 12.32 -2.25 23.59
N PRO A 182 12.85 -1.87 24.78
CA PRO A 182 12.01 -1.61 25.95
C PRO A 182 10.97 -0.51 25.73
N TYR A 183 11.33 0.53 24.96
CA TYR A 183 10.39 1.60 24.60
C TYR A 183 9.30 1.07 23.67
N VAL A 184 9.66 0.30 22.63
CA VAL A 184 8.69 -0.35 21.73
C VAL A 184 7.72 -1.25 22.51
N GLN A 185 8.23 -2.04 23.46
CA GLN A 185 7.44 -2.93 24.31
C GLN A 185 6.45 -2.19 25.21
N SER A 186 6.80 -1.01 25.73
CA SER A 186 5.88 -0.20 26.53
C SER A 186 4.62 0.25 25.76
N LEU A 187 4.68 0.25 24.42
CA LEU A 187 3.57 0.67 23.55
C LEU A 187 2.62 -0.49 23.17
N TYR A 188 2.95 -1.74 23.50
CA TYR A 188 2.13 -2.91 23.15
C TYR A 188 0.74 -2.92 23.80
N GLN A 189 0.56 -2.19 24.90
CA GLN A 189 -0.71 -2.07 25.62
C GLN A 189 -1.31 -0.67 25.53
N HIS A 190 -0.82 0.18 24.62
CA HIS A 190 -1.32 1.54 24.45
C HIS A 190 -2.82 1.53 24.08
N PRO A 191 -3.67 2.48 24.54
CA PRO A 191 -5.11 2.48 24.22
C PRO A 191 -5.41 2.64 22.73
N ASP A 192 -4.59 3.38 21.99
CA ASP A 192 -4.72 3.53 20.53
C ASP A 192 -4.31 2.25 19.77
N THR A 193 -5.22 1.75 18.93
CA THR A 193 -5.01 0.50 18.18
C THR A 193 -3.94 0.65 17.10
N GLY A 194 -3.84 1.81 16.45
CA GLY A 194 -2.84 2.06 15.42
C GLY A 194 -1.42 2.08 15.97
N LEU A 195 -1.22 2.72 17.12
CA LEU A 195 0.06 2.74 17.82
C LEU A 195 0.46 1.35 18.35
N ARG A 196 -0.48 0.58 18.91
CA ARG A 196 -0.20 -0.83 19.28
C ARG A 196 0.27 -1.64 18.08
N PHE A 197 -0.41 -1.50 16.94
CA PHE A 197 -0.05 -2.21 15.73
C PHE A 197 1.31 -1.76 15.17
N ALA A 198 1.57 -0.45 15.11
CA ALA A 198 2.85 0.10 14.70
C ALA A 198 4.00 -0.39 15.60
N ALA A 199 3.76 -0.47 16.92
CA ALA A 199 4.70 -1.05 17.87
C ALA A 199 4.92 -2.54 17.63
N ALA A 200 3.86 -3.31 17.37
CA ALA A 200 4.00 -4.71 17.02
C ALA A 200 4.84 -4.89 15.74
N LYS A 201 4.59 -4.11 14.70
CA LYS A 201 5.40 -4.13 13.47
C LYS A 201 6.87 -3.82 13.72
N ALA A 202 7.17 -2.82 14.56
CA ALA A 202 8.53 -2.50 14.96
C ALA A 202 9.17 -3.65 15.75
N GLY A 203 8.47 -4.19 16.75
CA GLY A 203 8.89 -5.33 17.56
C GLY A 203 9.22 -6.57 16.71
N LYS A 204 8.40 -6.84 15.68
CA LYS A 204 8.65 -7.91 14.72
C LYS A 204 9.98 -7.74 13.98
N ARG A 205 10.29 -6.52 13.52
CA ARG A 205 11.57 -6.19 12.87
C ARG A 205 12.77 -6.25 13.83
N LEU A 206 12.55 -5.98 15.10
CA LEU A 206 13.54 -6.10 16.19
C LEU A 206 13.71 -7.55 16.68
N GLY A 207 12.90 -8.50 16.20
CA GLY A 207 12.98 -9.91 16.60
C GLY A 207 12.36 -10.22 17.96
N ASP A 208 11.44 -9.39 18.46
CA ASP A 208 10.77 -9.60 19.74
C ASP A 208 9.76 -10.77 19.68
N PRO A 209 9.95 -11.85 20.45
CA PRO A 209 9.00 -12.97 20.46
C PRO A 209 7.64 -12.62 21.08
N GLN A 210 7.55 -11.56 21.91
CA GLN A 210 6.29 -11.12 22.55
C GLN A 210 5.28 -10.55 21.54
N VAL A 211 5.70 -10.29 20.31
CA VAL A 211 4.84 -9.73 19.27
C VAL A 211 3.79 -10.72 18.74
N ASN A 212 4.07 -12.02 18.78
CA ASN A 212 3.22 -13.01 18.10
C ASN A 212 1.78 -13.07 18.68
N PRO A 213 1.57 -13.04 20.02
CA PRO A 213 0.22 -12.92 20.59
C PRO A 213 -0.52 -11.65 20.17
N LEU A 214 0.19 -10.51 20.03
CA LEU A 214 -0.41 -9.23 19.64
C LEU A 214 -0.90 -9.27 18.18
N LEU A 215 -0.05 -9.77 17.27
CA LEU A 215 -0.43 -9.97 15.87
C LEU A 215 -1.61 -10.95 15.77
N GLN A 216 -1.59 -12.02 16.56
CA GLN A 216 -2.71 -12.97 16.62
C GLN A 216 -4.01 -12.31 17.10
N GLN A 217 -3.97 -11.37 18.05
CA GLN A 217 -5.15 -10.63 18.48
C GLN A 217 -5.74 -9.80 17.33
N HIS A 218 -4.91 -9.11 16.54
CA HIS A 218 -5.38 -8.35 15.37
C HIS A 218 -6.07 -9.24 14.33
N LEU A 219 -5.58 -10.47 14.15
CA LEU A 219 -6.19 -11.45 13.26
C LEU A 219 -7.55 -11.98 13.75
N LEU A 220 -7.78 -11.98 15.05
CA LEU A 220 -9.03 -12.46 15.65
C LEU A 220 -10.09 -11.36 15.81
N SER A 221 -9.68 -10.09 15.78
CA SER A 221 -10.55 -8.93 16.00
C SER A 221 -10.93 -8.17 14.72
N GLU A 222 -10.51 -8.65 13.54
CA GLU A 222 -10.89 -8.11 12.23
C GLU A 222 -10.76 -6.57 12.13
N THR A 223 -9.65 -6.05 12.63
CA THR A 223 -9.34 -4.61 12.58
C THR A 223 -8.89 -4.18 11.18
N ALA A 224 -8.79 -2.86 10.94
CA ALA A 224 -8.18 -2.30 9.73
C ALA A 224 -6.73 -2.80 9.47
N TYR A 225 -6.08 -3.39 10.49
CA TYR A 225 -4.72 -3.92 10.43
C TYR A 225 -4.65 -5.43 10.15
N THR A 226 -5.77 -6.12 9.95
CA THR A 226 -5.82 -7.59 9.86
C THR A 226 -4.95 -8.15 8.73
N LEU A 227 -5.03 -7.57 7.53
CA LEU A 227 -4.26 -8.05 6.38
C LEU A 227 -2.74 -7.87 6.61
N GLU A 228 -2.32 -6.72 7.11
CA GLU A 228 -0.91 -6.46 7.40
C GLU A 228 -0.40 -7.28 8.61
N ALA A 229 -1.26 -7.50 9.62
CA ALA A 229 -0.97 -8.41 10.72
C ALA A 229 -0.75 -9.84 10.22
N LEU A 230 -1.49 -10.27 9.20
CA LEU A 230 -1.38 -11.60 8.60
C LEU A 230 -0.01 -11.79 7.96
N GLU A 231 0.44 -10.80 7.19
CA GLU A 231 1.79 -10.78 6.61
C GLU A 231 2.88 -10.91 7.67
N LEU A 232 2.83 -10.06 8.69
CA LEU A 232 3.81 -10.04 9.78
C LEU A 232 3.78 -11.32 10.62
N PHE A 233 2.60 -11.93 10.79
CA PHE A 233 2.46 -13.18 11.51
C PHE A 233 3.02 -14.35 10.69
N PHE A 234 2.72 -14.43 9.39
CA PHE A 234 3.08 -15.55 8.51
C PHE A 234 4.55 -15.51 8.07
N ILE A 235 5.18 -14.34 8.02
CA ILE A 235 6.51 -14.18 7.43
C ILE A 235 7.60 -15.10 8.01
N ASN A 236 7.57 -15.42 9.31
CA ASN A 236 8.46 -16.38 9.98
C ASN A 236 7.74 -17.61 10.53
N ALA A 237 6.46 -17.81 10.22
CA ALA A 237 5.71 -18.92 10.77
C ALA A 237 6.18 -20.27 10.18
N PRO A 238 6.34 -21.32 11.00
CA PRO A 238 6.56 -22.67 10.51
C PRO A 238 5.38 -23.15 9.64
N VAL A 239 5.66 -23.99 8.65
CA VAL A 239 4.67 -24.49 7.68
C VAL A 239 3.49 -25.18 8.37
N ASP A 240 3.72 -26.00 9.39
CA ASP A 240 2.64 -26.65 10.16
C ASP A 240 1.68 -25.64 10.80
N ARG A 241 2.22 -24.52 11.28
CA ARG A 241 1.43 -23.43 11.86
C ARG A 241 0.60 -22.73 10.79
N LEU A 242 1.14 -22.56 9.58
CA LEU A 242 0.41 -22.00 8.44
C LEU A 242 -0.76 -22.92 8.04
N HIS A 243 -0.52 -24.24 7.89
CA HIS A 243 -1.61 -25.19 7.61
C HIS A 243 -2.67 -25.21 8.70
N HIS A 244 -2.29 -25.09 9.98
CA HIS A 244 -3.25 -24.98 11.06
C HIS A 244 -4.11 -23.71 10.93
N TRP A 245 -3.48 -22.57 10.63
CA TRP A 245 -4.18 -21.31 10.44
C TRP A 245 -5.13 -21.33 9.25
N LEU A 246 -4.68 -21.82 8.10
CA LEU A 246 -5.50 -21.89 6.88
C LEU A 246 -6.68 -22.86 7.05
N ARG A 247 -6.49 -24.02 7.69
CA ARG A 247 -7.60 -24.92 8.06
C ARG A 247 -8.61 -24.23 8.98
N ASN A 248 -8.12 -23.54 10.02
CA ASN A 248 -9.01 -22.81 10.93
C ASN A 248 -9.80 -21.71 10.22
N LEU A 249 -9.19 -21.00 9.26
CA LEU A 249 -9.88 -19.98 8.46
C LEU A 249 -10.96 -20.59 7.57
N ARG A 250 -10.65 -21.68 6.87
CA ARG A 250 -11.61 -22.41 6.04
C ARG A 250 -12.79 -22.91 6.88
N ASP A 251 -12.52 -23.53 8.02
CA ASP A 251 -13.56 -24.12 8.87
C ASP A 251 -14.42 -23.03 9.60
N ARG A 252 -13.92 -21.80 9.68
CA ARG A 252 -14.61 -20.62 10.26
C ARG A 252 -15.44 -19.82 9.27
N GLU A 253 -15.66 -20.31 8.05
CA GLU A 253 -16.56 -19.66 7.08
C GLU A 253 -17.97 -19.40 7.66
N LYS A 254 -18.45 -20.27 8.55
CA LYS A 254 -19.73 -20.08 9.28
C LYS A 254 -19.68 -19.07 10.43
N ALA A 255 -18.49 -18.57 10.78
CA ALA A 255 -18.26 -17.65 11.89
C ALA A 255 -18.06 -16.20 11.44
N GLY A 256 -18.24 -15.90 10.15
CA GLY A 256 -18.27 -14.53 9.62
C GLY A 256 -16.94 -13.96 9.14
N VAL A 257 -15.88 -14.77 9.01
CA VAL A 257 -14.60 -14.30 8.45
C VAL A 257 -14.76 -14.01 6.96
N SER A 258 -14.38 -12.80 6.53
CA SER A 258 -14.46 -12.41 5.11
C SER A 258 -13.66 -13.37 4.20
N PRO A 259 -14.24 -13.84 3.08
CA PRO A 259 -13.52 -14.59 2.07
C PRO A 259 -12.32 -13.84 1.47
N ARG A 260 -12.31 -12.50 1.51
CA ARG A 260 -11.15 -11.68 1.10
C ARG A 260 -9.93 -11.95 1.98
N VAL A 261 -10.14 -12.06 3.29
CA VAL A 261 -9.08 -12.44 4.25
C VAL A 261 -8.57 -13.85 3.95
N ARG A 262 -9.46 -14.79 3.58
CA ARG A 262 -9.07 -16.16 3.19
C ARG A 262 -8.21 -16.17 1.93
N CYS A 263 -8.64 -15.47 0.86
CA CYS A 263 -7.86 -15.31 -0.37
C CYS A 263 -6.47 -14.77 -0.06
N TYR A 264 -6.40 -13.68 0.73
CA TYR A 264 -5.12 -13.08 1.08
C TYR A 264 -4.25 -13.99 1.95
N ALA A 265 -4.85 -14.72 2.89
CA ALA A 265 -4.14 -15.68 3.74
C ALA A 265 -3.47 -16.79 2.94
N ILE A 266 -4.18 -17.37 1.98
CA ILE A 266 -3.65 -18.41 1.08
C ILE A 266 -2.44 -17.86 0.31
N ALA A 267 -2.60 -16.68 -0.27
CA ALA A 267 -1.55 -16.05 -1.07
C ALA A 267 -0.28 -15.73 -0.26
N VAL A 268 -0.43 -15.14 0.94
CA VAL A 268 0.70 -14.75 1.80
C VAL A 268 1.37 -15.96 2.49
N ALA A 269 0.60 -17.03 2.77
CA ALA A 269 1.19 -18.28 3.22
C ALA A 269 2.14 -18.84 2.16
N GLY A 270 1.76 -18.71 0.89
CA GLY A 270 2.56 -19.10 -0.27
C GLY A 270 2.69 -20.62 -0.42
N LEU A 271 1.72 -21.37 0.11
CA LEU A 271 1.71 -22.84 0.08
C LEU A 271 0.86 -23.31 -1.10
N ALA A 272 1.50 -23.99 -2.06
CA ALA A 272 0.85 -24.42 -3.30
C ALA A 272 -0.31 -25.39 -3.07
N GLU A 273 -0.31 -26.14 -1.97
CA GLU A 273 -1.38 -27.08 -1.62
C GLU A 273 -2.75 -26.42 -1.38
N TRP A 274 -2.78 -25.09 -1.24
CA TRP A 274 -4.00 -24.32 -0.98
C TRP A 274 -4.52 -23.58 -2.21
N VAL A 275 -3.86 -23.69 -3.36
CA VAL A 275 -4.28 -23.00 -4.58
C VAL A 275 -5.68 -23.43 -5.02
N ASP A 276 -6.00 -24.72 -4.87
CA ASP A 276 -7.29 -25.27 -5.31
C ASP A 276 -8.48 -24.67 -4.55
N GLU A 277 -8.25 -24.13 -3.35
CA GLU A 277 -9.28 -23.48 -2.52
C GLU A 277 -9.65 -22.08 -3.04
N LEU A 278 -8.88 -21.53 -4.00
CA LEU A 278 -9.21 -20.27 -4.68
C LEU A 278 -10.23 -20.45 -5.81
N PHE A 279 -10.29 -21.63 -6.46
CA PHE A 279 -11.16 -21.81 -7.63
C PHE A 279 -12.66 -21.65 -7.35
N PRO A 280 -13.23 -22.17 -6.23
CA PRO A 280 -14.62 -21.89 -5.90
C PRO A 280 -14.90 -20.39 -5.72
N LEU A 281 -13.96 -19.65 -5.17
CA LEU A 281 -14.05 -18.18 -5.00
C LEU A 281 -13.95 -17.42 -6.32
N MET A 282 -13.26 -17.97 -7.32
CA MET A 282 -13.22 -17.41 -8.68
C MET A 282 -14.58 -17.51 -9.39
N VAL A 283 -15.42 -18.46 -9.01
CA VAL A 283 -16.79 -18.61 -9.55
C VAL A 283 -17.75 -17.59 -8.92
N GLU A 284 -17.52 -17.20 -7.66
CA GLU A 284 -18.36 -16.24 -6.93
C GLU A 284 -18.09 -14.80 -7.39
N PRO A 285 -19.05 -14.09 -8.01
CA PRO A 285 -18.81 -12.76 -8.59
C PRO A 285 -18.23 -11.72 -7.62
N GLU A 286 -18.65 -11.78 -6.36
CA GLU A 286 -18.22 -10.89 -5.28
C GLU A 286 -16.73 -11.06 -4.93
N TYR A 287 -16.17 -12.27 -5.10
CA TYR A 287 -14.79 -12.57 -4.69
C TYR A 287 -13.86 -12.95 -5.84
N ALA A 288 -14.39 -13.02 -7.06
CA ALA A 288 -13.65 -13.52 -8.21
C ALA A 288 -12.34 -12.75 -8.44
N ARG A 289 -12.41 -11.42 -8.41
CA ARG A 289 -11.26 -10.53 -8.63
C ARG A 289 -10.17 -10.71 -7.56
N VAL A 290 -10.53 -10.73 -6.29
CA VAL A 290 -9.58 -10.93 -5.18
C VAL A 290 -9.00 -12.35 -5.16
N ALA A 291 -9.76 -13.37 -5.59
CA ALA A 291 -9.25 -14.73 -5.76
C ALA A 291 -8.22 -14.82 -6.90
N GLY A 292 -8.47 -14.13 -8.02
CA GLY A 292 -7.51 -13.97 -9.12
C GLY A 292 -6.23 -13.24 -8.69
N GLU A 293 -6.36 -12.20 -7.89
CA GLU A 293 -5.22 -11.48 -7.31
C GLU A 293 -4.41 -12.37 -6.34
N ALA A 294 -5.07 -13.15 -5.49
CA ALA A 294 -4.42 -14.11 -4.60
C ALA A 294 -3.64 -15.18 -5.39
N PHE A 295 -4.23 -15.68 -6.48
CA PHE A 295 -3.59 -16.62 -7.40
C PHE A 295 -2.35 -16.02 -8.05
N THR A 296 -2.45 -14.78 -8.53
CA THR A 296 -1.34 -13.98 -9.09
C THR A 296 -0.21 -13.77 -8.07
N LEU A 297 -0.57 -13.42 -6.83
CA LEU A 297 0.40 -13.14 -5.76
C LEU A 297 1.21 -14.40 -5.42
N LEU A 298 0.58 -15.57 -5.40
CA LEU A 298 1.23 -16.86 -5.10
C LEU A 298 2.05 -17.38 -6.28
N THR A 299 1.44 -17.46 -7.47
CA THR A 299 1.99 -18.17 -8.64
C THR A 299 2.83 -17.28 -9.55
N GLY A 300 2.65 -15.95 -9.48
CA GLY A 300 3.34 -14.97 -10.33
C GLY A 300 2.76 -14.81 -11.73
N ILE A 301 1.69 -15.54 -12.07
CA ILE A 301 1.03 -15.45 -13.38
C ILE A 301 0.13 -14.21 -13.46
N GLY A 302 0.11 -13.53 -14.62
CA GLY A 302 -0.78 -12.41 -14.87
C GLY A 302 -2.11 -12.90 -15.42
N ILE A 303 -3.23 -12.47 -14.84
CA ILE A 303 -4.55 -12.95 -15.28
C ILE A 303 -4.88 -12.41 -16.69
N GLU A 304 -4.64 -11.12 -16.96
CA GLU A 304 -4.88 -10.53 -18.29
C GLU A 304 -3.75 -10.90 -19.26
N GLU A 305 -2.50 -10.77 -18.83
CA GLU A 305 -1.31 -10.92 -19.68
C GLU A 305 -1.17 -12.34 -20.26
N ASP A 306 -1.58 -13.36 -19.49
CA ASP A 306 -1.50 -14.76 -19.88
C ASP A 306 -2.84 -15.32 -20.41
N GLY A 307 -3.84 -14.46 -20.65
CA GLY A 307 -5.13 -14.84 -21.24
C GLY A 307 -5.94 -15.79 -20.35
N LEU A 308 -5.88 -15.56 -19.03
CA LEU A 308 -6.63 -16.30 -18.02
C LEU A 308 -7.84 -15.52 -17.52
N ASP A 309 -8.11 -14.35 -18.10
CA ASP A 309 -9.23 -13.49 -17.78
C ASP A 309 -10.53 -13.96 -18.45
N ALA A 310 -11.65 -13.53 -17.88
CA ALA A 310 -12.97 -13.65 -18.47
C ALA A 310 -13.50 -12.24 -18.77
N LYS A 311 -14.32 -12.12 -19.82
CA LYS A 311 -15.01 -10.86 -20.13
C LYS A 311 -16.01 -10.43 -19.05
N VAL A 312 -16.54 -11.40 -18.29
CA VAL A 312 -17.52 -11.21 -17.22
C VAL A 312 -17.28 -12.23 -16.10
N SER A 313 -17.71 -11.91 -14.88
CA SER A 313 -17.63 -12.81 -13.73
C SER A 313 -18.39 -14.12 -13.95
N GLY A 314 -17.88 -15.22 -13.38
CA GLY A 314 -18.54 -16.53 -13.41
C GLY A 314 -18.66 -17.19 -14.80
N CYS A 315 -17.98 -16.67 -15.82
CA CYS A 315 -18.01 -17.25 -17.17
C CYS A 315 -17.39 -18.66 -17.16
N GLN A 316 -18.21 -19.68 -17.39
CA GLN A 316 -17.80 -21.09 -17.51
C GLN A 316 -17.36 -21.47 -18.94
N ASP A 317 -17.74 -20.67 -19.95
CA ASP A 317 -17.50 -20.96 -21.37
C ASP A 317 -16.59 -19.89 -22.03
N CYS A 318 -15.38 -19.69 -21.50
CA CYS A 318 -14.42 -18.67 -21.98
C CYS A 318 -13.87 -18.94 -23.41
N GLN A 319 -14.21 -20.06 -24.03
CA GLN A 319 -13.88 -20.35 -25.42
C GLN A 319 -15.09 -20.12 -26.33
N GLN A 320 -15.35 -18.89 -26.77
CA GLN A 320 -15.65 -18.56 -28.18
C GLN A 320 -15.54 -17.03 -28.41
N PRO A 321 -14.75 -16.56 -29.40
CA PRO A 321 -14.97 -15.24 -29.97
C PRO A 321 -16.16 -15.34 -30.92
N GLN A 322 -17.33 -14.87 -30.51
CA GLN A 322 -18.44 -14.63 -31.43
C GLN A 322 -19.00 -13.23 -31.27
N GLY A 323 -18.88 -12.46 -32.36
CA GLY A 323 -19.78 -11.38 -32.71
C GLY A 323 -19.39 -10.01 -32.19
N ASP A 324 -19.19 -9.09 -33.13
CA ASP A 324 -19.22 -7.66 -32.90
C ASP A 324 -20.55 -7.26 -32.23
N SER A 325 -20.53 -7.06 -30.92
CA SER A 325 -21.42 -6.09 -30.28
C SER A 325 -20.66 -5.41 -29.14
N ALA A 326 -20.02 -4.31 -29.48
CA ALA A 326 -19.89 -3.19 -28.58
C ALA A 326 -21.28 -2.76 -28.07
N ALA A 327 -21.30 -2.26 -26.84
CA ALA A 327 -22.44 -1.73 -26.08
C ALA A 327 -23.34 -2.77 -25.39
N GLY A 328 -23.21 -2.84 -24.07
CA GLY A 328 -24.19 -3.46 -23.20
C GLY A 328 -23.66 -4.55 -22.28
N ALA A 329 -22.49 -4.36 -21.64
CA ALA A 329 -22.28 -5.04 -20.37
C ALA A 329 -23.33 -4.44 -19.41
N ALA A 330 -24.27 -5.26 -18.94
CA ALA A 330 -25.14 -4.83 -17.85
C ALA A 330 -24.25 -4.47 -16.67
N GLU A 331 -24.19 -3.19 -16.33
CA GLU A 331 -23.60 -2.71 -15.08
C GLU A 331 -24.26 -3.52 -13.95
N PRO A 332 -23.49 -4.21 -13.09
CA PRO A 332 -24.09 -4.80 -11.92
C PRO A 332 -24.68 -3.65 -11.09
N ALA A 333 -25.99 -3.71 -10.90
CA ALA A 333 -26.75 -2.81 -10.07
C ALA A 333 -26.29 -2.94 -8.62
N ASP A 334 -25.34 -2.11 -8.21
CA ASP A 334 -25.35 -1.45 -6.91
C ASP A 334 -24.52 -0.16 -7.01
N ASP A 335 -25.21 0.98 -7.04
CA ASP A 335 -24.64 2.35 -7.04
C ASP A 335 -23.99 2.70 -5.67
N LEU A 336 -23.52 1.69 -4.95
CA LEU A 336 -22.94 1.85 -3.62
C LEU A 336 -21.52 2.38 -3.74
N THR A 337 -21.26 3.44 -3.00
CA THR A 337 -19.91 3.95 -2.78
C THR A 337 -19.04 2.87 -2.11
N LEU A 338 -17.71 2.96 -2.29
CA LEU A 338 -16.76 2.10 -1.58
C LEU A 338 -16.98 2.12 -0.05
N SER A 339 -17.37 3.28 0.49
CA SER A 339 -17.66 3.42 1.92
C SER A 339 -18.88 2.60 2.36
N GLU A 340 -19.89 2.47 1.52
CA GLU A 340 -21.08 1.66 1.81
C GLU A 340 -20.78 0.17 1.67
N ARG A 341 -20.05 -0.22 0.61
CA ARG A 341 -19.55 -1.60 0.46
C ARG A 341 -18.69 -2.03 1.64
N ARG A 342 -17.83 -1.16 2.17
CA ARG A 342 -17.00 -1.45 3.36
C ARG A 342 -17.79 -1.64 4.66
N GLN A 343 -19.08 -1.28 4.69
CA GLN A 343 -19.94 -1.60 5.84
C GLN A 343 -20.33 -3.09 5.87
N THR A 344 -20.37 -3.75 4.72
CA THR A 344 -20.69 -5.19 4.62
C THR A 344 -19.43 -6.04 4.74
N ASP A 345 -18.34 -5.63 4.07
CA ASP A 345 -17.03 -6.26 4.19
C ASP A 345 -15.93 -5.20 4.31
N PRO A 346 -15.33 -5.01 5.50
CA PRO A 346 -14.33 -3.97 5.73
C PRO A 346 -13.01 -4.20 4.97
N PHE A 347 -12.83 -5.38 4.35
CA PHE A 347 -11.62 -5.76 3.63
C PHE A 347 -11.67 -5.47 2.12
N ILE A 348 -12.75 -4.87 1.63
CA ILE A 348 -12.85 -4.42 0.23
C ILE A 348 -11.76 -3.38 -0.04
N SER A 349 -10.92 -3.69 -1.03
CA SER A 349 -9.88 -2.77 -1.49
C SER A 349 -10.47 -1.75 -2.46
N ASP A 350 -9.96 -0.52 -2.43
CA ASP A 350 -10.35 0.57 -3.35
C ASP A 350 -10.04 0.26 -4.81
N TRP A 351 -9.05 -0.61 -5.06
CA TRP A 351 -8.66 -1.05 -6.40
C TRP A 351 -9.25 -2.39 -6.83
N GLU A 352 -10.16 -2.98 -6.04
CA GLU A 352 -10.68 -4.30 -6.35
C GLU A 352 -11.42 -4.32 -7.69
N ASP A 353 -12.11 -3.22 -8.03
CA ASP A 353 -12.87 -3.07 -9.27
C ASP A 353 -11.97 -2.88 -10.51
N ASP A 354 -10.67 -2.63 -10.32
CA ASP A 354 -9.68 -2.50 -11.40
C ASP A 354 -8.97 -3.83 -11.73
N LEU A 355 -9.18 -4.88 -10.92
CA LEU A 355 -8.56 -6.20 -11.10
C LEU A 355 -9.29 -7.04 -12.15
N PRO A 356 -8.63 -7.80 -13.02
CA PRO A 356 -9.33 -8.66 -13.97
C PRO A 356 -10.24 -9.68 -13.30
N TYR A 357 -11.35 -10.03 -13.96
CA TYR A 357 -12.10 -11.23 -13.61
C TYR A 357 -11.32 -12.46 -14.09
N PRO A 358 -10.89 -13.38 -13.22
CA PRO A 358 -10.30 -14.63 -13.67
C PRO A 358 -11.37 -15.54 -14.29
N CYS A 359 -11.01 -16.24 -15.38
CA CYS A 359 -11.77 -17.37 -15.91
C CYS A 359 -11.43 -18.63 -15.08
N PRO A 360 -12.35 -19.19 -14.27
CA PRO A 360 -12.04 -20.31 -13.37
C PRO A 360 -11.49 -21.55 -14.09
N ASP A 361 -12.04 -21.87 -15.26
CA ASP A 361 -11.60 -23.03 -16.05
C ASP A 361 -10.20 -22.81 -16.65
N ALA A 362 -9.92 -21.60 -17.13
CA ALA A 362 -8.61 -21.28 -17.71
C ALA A 362 -7.53 -21.27 -16.62
N THR A 363 -7.80 -20.66 -15.46
CA THR A 363 -6.86 -20.64 -14.33
C THR A 363 -6.62 -22.03 -13.78
N GLN A 364 -7.66 -22.86 -13.66
CA GLN A 364 -7.52 -24.25 -13.21
C GLN A 364 -6.73 -25.11 -14.22
N GLN A 365 -7.02 -24.99 -15.52
CA GLN A 365 -6.25 -25.69 -16.55
C GLN A 365 -4.79 -25.27 -16.59
N TRP A 366 -4.52 -23.97 -16.42
CA TRP A 366 -3.15 -23.49 -16.28
C TRP A 366 -2.49 -24.11 -15.04
N TRP A 367 -3.19 -24.13 -13.91
CA TRP A 367 -2.65 -24.70 -12.67
C TRP A 367 -2.31 -26.17 -12.80
N GLU A 368 -3.19 -26.99 -13.39
CA GLU A 368 -2.93 -28.42 -13.61
C GLU A 368 -1.67 -28.68 -14.44
N ARG A 369 -1.35 -27.79 -15.39
CA ARG A 369 -0.14 -27.88 -16.23
C ARG A 369 1.13 -27.44 -15.50
N HIS A 370 1.02 -26.56 -14.51
CA HIS A 370 2.17 -25.89 -13.86
C HIS A 370 2.40 -26.32 -12.41
N LYS A 371 1.44 -26.96 -11.74
CA LYS A 371 1.55 -27.36 -10.32
C LYS A 371 2.74 -28.28 -10.04
N GLY A 372 3.22 -29.02 -11.04
CA GLY A 372 4.44 -29.82 -10.94
C GLY A 372 5.72 -29.03 -10.66
N ASN A 373 5.71 -27.71 -10.90
CA ASN A 373 6.81 -26.80 -10.56
C ASN A 373 6.80 -26.39 -9.08
N PHE A 374 5.79 -26.79 -8.32
CA PHE A 374 5.61 -26.43 -6.92
C PHE A 374 5.73 -27.67 -6.03
N SER A 375 6.74 -27.66 -5.17
CA SER A 375 6.92 -28.70 -4.14
C SER A 375 6.02 -28.47 -2.92
N ALA A 376 5.45 -29.55 -2.38
CA ALA A 376 4.69 -29.52 -1.14
C ALA A 376 5.54 -29.04 0.05
N GLY A 377 4.94 -28.29 0.97
CA GLY A 377 5.60 -27.69 2.13
C GLY A 377 6.60 -26.58 1.81
N GLN A 378 6.84 -26.26 0.54
CA GLN A 378 7.68 -25.14 0.13
C GLN A 378 6.83 -23.89 -0.04
N ARG A 379 7.35 -22.75 0.44
CA ARG A 379 6.69 -21.45 0.30
C ARG A 379 7.14 -20.72 -0.95
N TYR A 380 6.20 -20.03 -1.59
CA TYR A 380 6.36 -19.28 -2.82
C TYR A 380 5.80 -17.85 -2.70
N LEU A 381 6.40 -16.94 -3.46
CA LEU A 381 5.89 -15.60 -3.75
C LEU A 381 6.17 -15.33 -5.23
N ALA A 382 5.14 -14.94 -6.00
CA ALA A 382 5.24 -14.76 -7.44
C ALA A 382 5.88 -15.97 -8.17
N GLY A 383 5.49 -17.18 -7.77
CA GLY A 383 6.00 -18.44 -8.35
C GLY A 383 7.43 -18.80 -7.96
N LYS A 384 8.07 -18.03 -7.08
CA LYS A 384 9.47 -18.21 -6.70
C LYS A 384 9.61 -18.57 -5.23
N THR A 385 10.57 -19.45 -4.91
CA THR A 385 10.90 -19.79 -3.52
C THR A 385 11.50 -18.59 -2.79
N LEU A 386 11.37 -18.54 -1.47
CA LEU A 386 11.72 -17.37 -0.64
C LEU A 386 13.23 -17.19 -0.36
N THR A 387 14.10 -17.51 -1.32
CA THR A 387 15.55 -17.23 -1.23
C THR A 387 15.84 -15.75 -1.41
N VAL A 388 17.02 -15.28 -0.96
CA VAL A 388 17.40 -13.86 -1.09
C VAL A 388 17.39 -13.41 -2.55
N GLU A 389 17.95 -14.22 -3.44
CA GLU A 389 18.07 -13.95 -4.88
C GLU A 389 16.70 -13.82 -5.54
N ASN A 390 15.80 -14.76 -5.25
CA ASN A 390 14.44 -14.75 -5.79
C ASN A 390 13.64 -13.56 -5.26
N LEU A 391 13.73 -13.25 -3.96
CA LEU A 391 13.04 -12.09 -3.38
C LEU A 391 13.58 -10.76 -3.96
N GLN A 392 14.88 -10.66 -4.25
CA GLN A 392 15.43 -9.50 -4.94
C GLN A 392 14.88 -9.37 -6.37
N GLN A 393 14.72 -10.49 -7.09
CA GLN A 393 14.07 -10.49 -8.39
C GLN A 393 12.61 -10.03 -8.30
N VAL A 394 11.82 -10.59 -7.37
CA VAL A 394 10.42 -10.18 -7.15
C VAL A 394 10.32 -8.71 -6.76
N TYR A 395 11.22 -8.21 -5.93
CA TYR A 395 11.28 -6.79 -5.57
C TYR A 395 11.49 -5.86 -6.78
N GLN A 396 12.18 -6.34 -7.82
CA GLN A 396 12.47 -5.57 -9.03
C GLN A 396 11.37 -5.68 -10.08
N THR A 397 10.81 -6.88 -10.29
CA THR A 397 9.95 -7.17 -11.45
C THR A 397 8.50 -7.50 -11.10
N GLY A 398 8.18 -7.73 -9.83
CA GLY A 398 6.82 -8.09 -9.42
C GLY A 398 5.86 -6.89 -9.44
N ASN A 399 4.58 -7.18 -9.25
CA ASN A 399 3.60 -6.13 -8.96
C ASN A 399 3.82 -5.50 -7.58
N GLN A 400 3.18 -4.37 -7.28
CA GLN A 400 3.44 -3.61 -6.05
C GLN A 400 3.20 -4.42 -4.77
N ARG A 401 2.17 -5.27 -4.73
CA ARG A 401 1.94 -6.17 -3.58
C ARG A 401 3.07 -7.20 -3.46
N GLN A 402 3.47 -7.84 -4.56
CA GLN A 402 4.59 -8.78 -4.58
C GLN A 402 5.90 -8.10 -4.16
N ARG A 403 6.19 -6.89 -4.66
CA ARG A 403 7.38 -6.09 -4.32
C ARG A 403 7.40 -5.74 -2.85
N TYR A 404 6.26 -5.34 -2.29
CA TYR A 404 6.10 -5.05 -0.86
C TYR A 404 6.37 -6.27 0.01
N LEU A 405 5.75 -7.42 -0.28
CA LEU A 405 6.01 -8.66 0.46
C LEU A 405 7.48 -9.10 0.33
N ALA A 406 8.07 -8.97 -0.85
CA ALA A 406 9.48 -9.27 -1.06
C ALA A 406 10.39 -8.38 -0.20
N ALA A 407 10.12 -7.07 -0.13
CA ALA A 407 10.83 -6.15 0.76
C ALA A 407 10.69 -6.55 2.23
N LEU A 408 9.49 -7.00 2.63
CA LEU A 408 9.22 -7.45 3.99
C LEU A 408 10.02 -8.72 4.33
N TYR A 409 10.02 -9.74 3.46
CA TYR A 409 10.86 -10.94 3.62
C TYR A 409 12.34 -10.62 3.68
N LEU A 410 12.85 -9.76 2.78
CA LEU A 410 14.24 -9.34 2.78
C LEU A 410 14.63 -8.65 4.10
N SER A 411 13.74 -7.79 4.62
CA SER A 411 13.95 -7.08 5.87
C SER A 411 13.89 -8.02 7.09
N ILE A 412 12.86 -8.84 7.22
CA ILE A 412 12.61 -9.59 8.45
C ILE A 412 13.36 -10.92 8.46
N ASN A 413 13.32 -11.71 7.38
CA ASN A 413 13.92 -13.05 7.35
C ASN A 413 15.40 -13.03 7.01
N HIS A 414 15.82 -12.09 6.14
CA HIS A 414 17.18 -12.05 5.60
C HIS A 414 18.01 -10.87 6.11
N GLN A 415 17.47 -10.15 7.09
CA GLN A 415 18.11 -9.03 7.78
C GLN A 415 18.68 -7.91 6.88
N LYS A 416 18.15 -7.75 5.66
CA LYS A 416 18.52 -6.64 4.77
C LYS A 416 17.94 -5.32 5.29
N SER A 417 18.48 -4.20 4.83
CA SER A 417 17.89 -2.89 5.08
C SER A 417 16.51 -2.80 4.43
N TRP A 418 15.53 -2.28 5.17
CA TRP A 418 14.21 -1.99 4.61
C TRP A 418 14.33 -1.02 3.44
N ARG A 419 13.70 -1.35 2.32
CA ARG A 419 13.55 -0.48 1.15
C ARG A 419 12.08 -0.49 0.76
N ASP A 420 11.41 0.65 0.92
CA ASP A 420 9.99 0.75 0.60
C ASP A 420 9.80 0.72 -0.93
N PRO A 421 9.16 -0.30 -1.51
CA PRO A 421 8.96 -0.39 -2.96
C PRO A 421 7.89 0.57 -3.48
N ARG A 422 7.12 1.17 -2.57
CA ARG A 422 6.06 2.16 -2.85
C ARG A 422 6.61 3.53 -3.23
N TRP A 423 7.92 3.63 -3.41
CA TRP A 423 8.58 4.80 -3.93
C TRP A 423 9.48 4.38 -5.09
N PRO A 424 9.43 5.07 -6.24
CA PRO A 424 10.26 4.71 -7.37
C PRO A 424 11.75 4.89 -7.01
N PRO A 425 12.60 3.88 -7.23
CA PRO A 425 14.01 3.91 -6.79
C PRO A 425 14.89 4.89 -7.58
N PHE A 426 14.40 5.40 -8.70
CA PHE A 426 15.09 6.35 -9.56
C PHE A 426 14.17 7.54 -9.76
N TRP A 427 14.60 8.68 -9.25
CA TRP A 427 14.00 9.98 -9.49
C TRP A 427 13.80 10.17 -11.00
N ILE A 428 12.66 10.77 -11.34
CA ILE A 428 12.02 10.83 -12.67
C ILE A 428 12.97 11.23 -13.80
#